data_AF-A0A537NX46-F1
#
_entry.id   AF-A0A537NX46-F1
#
_cell.length_a   1.000
_cell.length_b   1.000
_cell.length_c   1.000
_cell.angle_alpha   90.00
_cell.angle_beta   90.00
_cell.angle_gamma   90.00
#
_symmetry.space_group_name_H-M   'P 1'
#
loop_
_entity.id
_entity.type
_entity.pdbx_description
1 polymer ?
#
loop_
_entity_poly.entity_id
_entity_poly.type
_entity_poly.pdbx_seq_one_letter_code
_entity_poly.pdbx_strand_id
1 'polypeptide(L)'
;LIAVTTVSDSTLGRAADVVLAIPQAREACPHNLAPTTSTLMQAALGDALAIALLESRGFTAIDFSRLHPGGRLGAMLKFVRDIMHTGGEIPLAMVGTRMSEAIAEMTAKTFGCIAIADRRGLLVGIITDGDLRRHMSANLLDLNVEQVMTSQPMTVRPDQLVSEALELLNSTNKTQLIVVDGGRPVGIVHFHDLLRVGVA
;
A
#
# COMPACT_ATOMS: atom_id res chain seq x y z
N LEU A 1 -31.29 -27.84 -6.51
CA LEU A 1 -30.32 -28.03 -7.59
C LEU A 1 -30.24 -26.76 -8.44
N ILE A 2 -29.04 -26.22 -8.64
CA ILE A 2 -28.79 -25.13 -9.60
C ILE A 2 -28.15 -25.76 -10.84
N ALA A 3 -28.73 -25.54 -12.01
CA ALA A 3 -28.23 -26.07 -13.27
C ALA A 3 -27.65 -24.98 -14.16
N VAL A 4 -26.53 -25.27 -14.83
CA VAL A 4 -25.98 -24.46 -15.91
C VAL A 4 -26.13 -25.25 -17.20
N THR A 5 -26.85 -24.72 -18.19
CA THR A 5 -27.13 -25.43 -19.45
C THR A 5 -27.45 -24.47 -20.58
N THR A 6 -27.22 -24.89 -21.83
CA THR A 6 -27.65 -24.15 -23.02
C THR A 6 -29.11 -24.41 -23.40
N VAL A 7 -29.74 -25.44 -22.80
CA VAL A 7 -31.12 -25.84 -23.07
C VAL A 7 -31.89 -25.90 -21.76
N SER A 8 -32.63 -24.83 -21.47
CA SER A 8 -33.35 -24.66 -20.20
C SER A 8 -34.39 -25.75 -19.93
N ASP A 9 -35.02 -26.29 -20.99
CA ASP A 9 -36.02 -27.36 -20.87
C ASP A 9 -35.44 -28.78 -20.98
N SER A 10 -34.12 -28.91 -20.94
CA SER A 10 -33.46 -30.22 -20.90
C SER A 10 -33.87 -31.02 -19.66
N THR A 11 -33.58 -32.33 -19.65
CA THR A 11 -33.79 -33.17 -18.44
C THR A 11 -33.11 -32.57 -17.21
N LEU A 12 -31.91 -31.99 -17.37
CA LEU A 12 -31.21 -31.30 -16.29
C LEU A 12 -31.94 -30.03 -15.86
N GLY A 13 -32.34 -29.19 -16.82
CA GLY A 13 -33.00 -27.91 -16.51
C GLY A 13 -34.36 -28.09 -15.83
N ARG A 14 -35.17 -29.06 -16.27
CA ARG A 14 -36.46 -29.40 -15.63
C ARG A 14 -36.31 -30.01 -14.23
N ALA A 15 -35.16 -30.59 -13.91
CA ALA A 15 -34.86 -31.13 -12.59
C ALA A 15 -34.24 -30.10 -11.64
N ALA A 16 -34.00 -28.86 -12.10
CA ALA A 16 -33.35 -27.81 -11.34
C ALA A 16 -34.36 -26.85 -10.69
N ASP A 17 -34.02 -26.33 -9.50
CA ASP A 17 -34.77 -25.25 -8.85
C ASP A 17 -34.43 -23.89 -9.48
N VAL A 18 -33.20 -23.75 -9.98
CA VAL A 18 -32.71 -22.56 -10.67
C VAL A 18 -31.92 -22.99 -11.89
N VAL A 19 -32.26 -22.43 -13.05
CA VAL A 19 -31.54 -22.65 -14.31
C VAL A 19 -30.80 -21.38 -14.70
N LEU A 20 -29.48 -21.46 -14.75
CA LEU A 20 -28.61 -20.46 -15.35
C LEU A 20 -28.38 -20.84 -16.81
N ALA A 21 -29.26 -20.32 -17.67
CA ALA A 21 -29.20 -20.58 -19.09
C ALA A 21 -28.03 -19.82 -19.74
N ILE A 22 -27.16 -20.54 -20.43
CA ILE A 22 -26.07 -19.95 -21.24
C ILE A 22 -26.43 -20.00 -22.73
N PRO A 23 -25.95 -19.08 -23.58
CA PRO A 23 -26.27 -19.07 -24.99
C PRO A 23 -25.83 -20.36 -25.70
N GLN A 24 -26.62 -20.83 -26.66
CA GLN A 24 -26.13 -21.81 -27.62
C GLN A 24 -25.12 -21.13 -28.54
N ALA A 25 -23.86 -21.53 -28.42
CA ALA A 25 -22.78 -21.07 -29.26
C ALA A 25 -22.05 -22.27 -29.88
N ARG A 26 -21.65 -22.11 -31.14
CA ARG A 26 -20.88 -23.14 -31.86
C ARG A 26 -19.47 -23.24 -31.29
N GLU A 27 -18.94 -24.45 -31.21
CA GLU A 27 -17.56 -24.66 -30.82
C GLU A 27 -16.61 -24.13 -31.89
N ALA A 28 -15.53 -23.49 -31.44
CA ALA A 28 -14.42 -23.09 -32.32
C ALA A 28 -13.65 -24.31 -32.84
N CYS A 29 -13.71 -25.45 -32.14
CA CYS A 29 -13.19 -26.73 -32.62
C CYS A 29 -13.83 -27.09 -33.98
N PRO A 30 -13.03 -27.30 -35.05
CA PRO A 30 -13.57 -27.60 -36.40
C PRO A 30 -14.45 -28.85 -36.46
N HIS A 31 -14.24 -29.79 -35.54
CA HIS A 31 -14.99 -31.04 -35.45
C HIS A 31 -16.12 -31.00 -34.41
N ASN A 32 -16.28 -29.90 -33.67
CA ASN A 32 -17.30 -29.74 -32.61
C ASN A 32 -17.21 -30.83 -31.52
N LEU A 33 -16.03 -31.41 -31.31
CA LEU A 33 -15.77 -32.48 -30.33
C LEU A 33 -15.16 -31.95 -29.04
N ALA A 34 -14.26 -30.96 -29.15
CA ALA A 34 -13.58 -30.39 -28.00
C ALA A 34 -14.37 -29.19 -27.44
N PRO A 35 -14.54 -29.09 -26.11
CA PRO A 35 -15.19 -27.95 -25.49
C PRO A 35 -14.24 -26.75 -25.53
N THR A 36 -14.54 -25.81 -26.41
CA THR A 36 -13.75 -24.60 -26.66
C THR A 36 -14.54 -23.37 -26.22
N THR A 37 -15.61 -23.04 -26.94
CA THR A 37 -16.55 -21.96 -26.65
C THR A 37 -17.33 -22.27 -25.37
N SER A 38 -17.81 -23.50 -25.18
CA SER A 38 -18.55 -23.90 -23.97
C SER A 38 -17.73 -23.79 -22.69
N THR A 39 -16.43 -24.10 -22.73
CA THR A 39 -15.52 -23.92 -21.59
C THR A 39 -15.41 -22.44 -21.21
N LEU A 40 -15.23 -21.56 -22.19
CA LEU A 40 -15.14 -20.11 -21.95
C LEU A 40 -16.45 -19.53 -21.42
N MET A 41 -17.59 -19.95 -21.97
CA MET A 41 -18.90 -19.49 -21.46
C MET A 41 -19.13 -19.91 -20.01
N GLN A 42 -18.73 -21.14 -19.64
CA GLN A 42 -18.84 -21.60 -18.26
C GLN A 42 -17.89 -20.85 -17.32
N ALA A 43 -16.65 -20.59 -17.74
CA ALA A 43 -15.70 -19.78 -16.97
C ALA A 43 -16.25 -18.36 -16.74
N ALA A 44 -16.75 -17.72 -17.79
CA ALA A 44 -17.35 -16.39 -17.70
C ALA A 44 -18.58 -16.34 -16.79
N LEU A 45 -19.46 -17.35 -16.84
CA LEU A 45 -20.57 -17.46 -15.90
C LEU A 45 -20.08 -17.65 -14.45
N GLY A 46 -19.04 -18.46 -14.26
CA GLY A 46 -18.41 -18.65 -12.95
C GLY A 46 -17.88 -17.34 -12.37
N ASP A 47 -17.16 -16.56 -13.17
CA ASP A 47 -16.69 -15.22 -12.79
C ASP A 47 -17.85 -14.28 -12.44
N ALA A 48 -18.90 -14.26 -13.28
CA ALA A 48 -20.09 -13.43 -13.02
C ALA A 48 -20.76 -13.78 -11.68
N LEU A 49 -20.88 -15.08 -11.35
CA LEU A 49 -21.43 -15.53 -10.06
C LEU A 49 -20.51 -15.14 -8.90
N ALA A 50 -19.19 -15.28 -9.06
CA ALA A 50 -18.23 -14.88 -8.04
C ALA A 50 -18.31 -13.37 -7.75
N ILE A 51 -18.34 -12.53 -8.80
CA ILE A 51 -18.48 -11.07 -8.66
C ILE A 51 -19.82 -10.70 -8.03
N ALA A 52 -20.94 -11.28 -8.49
CA ALA A 52 -22.25 -11.02 -7.91
C ALA A 52 -22.31 -11.39 -6.41
N LEU A 53 -21.63 -12.46 -6.01
CA LEU A 53 -21.51 -12.85 -4.60
C LEU A 53 -20.63 -11.86 -3.81
N LEU A 54 -19.50 -11.44 -4.36
CA LEU A 54 -18.62 -10.44 -3.74
C LEU A 54 -19.37 -9.13 -3.48
N GLU A 55 -20.10 -8.63 -4.47
CA GLU A 55 -20.92 -7.42 -4.35
C GLU A 55 -22.05 -7.59 -3.32
N SER A 56 -22.80 -8.70 -3.39
CA SER A 56 -23.90 -8.99 -2.46
C SER A 56 -23.43 -9.10 -1.01
N ARG A 57 -22.19 -9.58 -0.79
CA ARG A 57 -21.58 -9.72 0.54
C ARG A 57 -20.87 -8.45 1.01
N GLY A 58 -20.80 -7.40 0.17
CA GLY A 58 -20.04 -6.19 0.47
C GLY A 58 -18.56 -6.46 0.66
N PHE A 59 -18.01 -7.45 -0.04
CA PHE A 59 -16.62 -7.88 0.12
C PHE A 59 -15.66 -6.76 -0.28
N THR A 60 -14.79 -6.35 0.65
CA THR A 60 -13.88 -5.23 0.43
C THR A 60 -12.44 -5.68 0.19
N ALA A 61 -11.61 -4.75 -0.27
CA ALA A 61 -10.17 -4.95 -0.33
C ALA A 61 -9.55 -5.27 1.05
N ILE A 62 -10.09 -4.70 2.13
CA ILE A 62 -9.65 -5.00 3.50
C ILE A 62 -9.95 -6.47 3.85
N ASP A 63 -11.12 -6.97 3.45
CA ASP A 63 -11.49 -8.38 3.66
C ASP A 63 -10.59 -9.32 2.85
N PHE A 64 -10.23 -8.91 1.62
CA PHE A 64 -9.26 -9.65 0.81
C PHE A 64 -7.91 -9.78 1.52
N SER A 65 -7.38 -8.68 2.07
CA SER A 65 -6.12 -8.66 2.83
C SER A 65 -6.16 -9.60 4.04
N ARG A 66 -7.26 -9.58 4.80
CA ARG A 66 -7.44 -10.43 5.98
C ARG A 66 -7.49 -11.91 5.65
N LEU A 67 -8.14 -12.29 4.55
CA LEU A 67 -8.28 -13.69 4.14
C LEU A 67 -7.06 -14.23 3.39
N HIS A 68 -6.26 -13.35 2.80
CA HIS A 68 -5.08 -13.71 2.00
C HIS A 68 -3.81 -12.96 2.44
N PRO A 69 -3.44 -13.01 3.74
CA PRO A 69 -2.36 -12.16 4.27
C PRO A 69 -0.98 -12.51 3.73
N GLY A 70 -0.79 -13.74 3.24
CA GLY A 70 0.47 -14.19 2.62
C GLY A 70 0.56 -13.95 1.11
N GLY A 71 -0.51 -13.45 0.47
CA GLY A 71 -0.53 -13.16 -0.96
C GLY A 71 -0.07 -11.72 -1.25
N ARG A 72 0.63 -11.51 -2.36
CA ARG A 72 1.11 -10.18 -2.80
C ARG A 72 0.01 -9.12 -2.81
N LEU A 73 -1.18 -9.46 -3.33
CA LEU A 73 -2.33 -8.55 -3.35
C LEU A 73 -2.82 -8.19 -1.94
N GLY A 74 -2.89 -9.14 -1.02
CA GLY A 74 -3.28 -8.87 0.37
C GLY A 74 -2.25 -8.01 1.10
N ALA A 75 -0.96 -8.19 0.80
CA ALA A 75 0.13 -7.37 1.30
C ALA A 75 0.07 -5.92 0.79
N MET A 76 -0.29 -5.69 -0.48
CA MET A 76 -0.43 -4.33 -1.05
C MET A 76 -1.58 -3.52 -0.41
N LEU A 77 -2.54 -4.21 0.20
CA LEU A 77 -3.73 -3.61 0.82
C LEU A 77 -3.55 -3.24 2.30
N LYS A 78 -2.33 -3.40 2.84
CA LYS A 78 -1.99 -2.90 4.18
C LYS A 78 -1.87 -1.38 4.17
N PHE A 79 -2.14 -0.78 5.33
CA PHE A 79 -1.95 0.65 5.53
C PHE A 79 -0.56 0.93 6.11
N VAL A 80 -0.06 2.14 5.87
CA VAL A 80 1.22 2.63 6.41
C VAL A 80 1.26 2.48 7.94
N ARG A 81 0.15 2.77 8.64
CA ARG A 81 0.06 2.60 10.11
C ARG A 81 0.34 1.18 10.61
N ASP A 82 0.16 0.16 9.76
CA ASP A 82 0.32 -1.24 10.14
C ASP A 82 1.80 -1.65 10.15
N ILE A 83 2.70 -0.81 9.62
CA ILE A 83 4.12 -1.13 9.41
C ILE A 83 5.08 -0.02 9.84
N MET A 84 4.57 1.18 10.14
CA MET A 84 5.39 2.33 10.52
C MET A 84 6.01 2.14 11.91
N HIS A 85 7.20 2.69 12.09
CA HIS A 85 7.85 2.86 13.39
C HIS A 85 7.24 4.05 14.11
N THR A 86 7.08 3.97 15.44
CA THR A 86 6.28 4.97 16.19
C THR A 86 6.95 5.40 17.50
N GLY A 87 6.41 6.47 18.10
CA GLY A 87 6.85 6.94 19.41
C GLY A 87 8.34 7.28 19.45
N GLY A 88 9.07 6.69 20.39
CA GLY A 88 10.49 6.94 20.57
C GLY A 88 11.39 6.45 19.43
N GLU A 89 10.86 5.72 18.43
CA GLU A 89 11.64 5.31 17.27
C GLU A 89 11.73 6.40 16.20
N ILE A 90 10.82 7.39 16.24
CA ILE A 90 10.79 8.48 15.28
C ILE A 90 11.95 9.44 15.59
N PRO A 91 12.94 9.63 14.69
CA PRO A 91 13.93 10.67 14.87
C PRO A 91 13.25 12.03 14.70
N LEU A 92 13.14 12.77 15.78
CA LEU A 92 12.40 14.03 15.86
C LEU A 92 13.19 15.07 16.68
N ALA A 93 13.33 16.28 16.12
CA ALA A 93 13.88 17.44 16.82
C ALA A 93 12.93 18.64 16.70
N MET A 94 13.11 19.63 17.58
CA MET A 94 12.31 20.85 17.57
C MET A 94 13.07 21.97 16.85
N VAL A 95 12.36 22.93 16.26
CA VAL A 95 12.97 24.19 15.78
C VAL A 95 13.82 24.82 16.89
N GLY A 96 15.03 25.27 16.55
CA GLY A 96 16.03 25.80 17.48
C GLY A 96 16.97 24.74 18.08
N THR A 97 16.76 23.45 17.80
CA THR A 97 17.72 22.39 18.17
C THR A 97 19.03 22.60 17.42
N ARG A 98 20.17 22.40 18.10
CA ARG A 98 21.50 22.45 17.45
C ARG A 98 21.71 21.24 16.54
N MET A 99 22.44 21.44 15.46
CA MET A 99 22.79 20.36 14.53
C MET A 99 23.58 19.23 15.22
N SER A 100 24.43 19.52 16.19
CA SER A 100 25.13 18.49 16.97
C SER A 100 24.18 17.50 17.67
N GLU A 101 23.11 18.02 18.28
CA GLU A 101 22.08 17.23 18.95
C GLU A 101 21.22 16.48 17.93
N ALA A 102 20.84 17.14 16.84
CA ALA A 102 20.05 16.53 15.77
C ALA A 102 20.79 15.36 15.11
N ILE A 103 22.11 15.48 14.89
CA ILE A 103 22.95 14.41 14.32
C ILE A 103 23.03 13.23 15.29
N ALA A 104 23.17 13.48 16.60
CA ALA A 104 23.19 12.42 17.60
C ALA A 104 21.87 11.63 17.62
N GLU A 105 20.73 12.33 17.60
CA GLU A 105 19.40 11.71 17.54
C GLU A 105 19.21 10.92 16.24
N MET A 106 19.56 11.51 15.09
CA MET A 106 19.49 10.85 13.78
C MET A 106 20.33 9.55 13.74
N THR A 107 21.52 9.59 14.32
CA THR A 107 22.42 8.42 14.43
C THR A 107 21.83 7.35 15.34
N ALA A 108 21.21 7.75 16.45
CA ALA A 108 20.61 6.81 17.41
C ALA A 108 19.41 6.05 16.83
N LYS A 109 18.65 6.66 15.91
CA LYS A 109 17.46 6.03 15.30
C LYS A 109 17.72 5.34 13.96
N THR A 110 18.89 5.54 13.35
CA THR A 110 19.35 4.79 12.15
C THR A 110 18.46 4.88 10.89
N PHE A 111 17.59 5.89 10.78
CA PHE A 111 16.76 6.11 9.57
C PHE A 111 17.39 7.03 8.52
N GLY A 112 18.62 7.53 8.76
CA GLY A 112 19.31 8.46 7.86
C GLY A 112 18.61 9.82 7.68
N CYS A 113 17.65 10.13 8.55
CA CYS A 113 16.97 11.41 8.59
C CYS A 113 16.41 11.75 9.98
N ILE A 114 16.06 13.01 10.17
CA ILE A 114 15.36 13.53 11.34
C ILE A 114 14.29 14.52 10.93
N ALA A 115 13.07 14.33 11.47
CA ALA A 115 11.96 15.24 11.29
C ALA A 115 12.12 16.46 12.21
N ILE A 116 11.72 17.64 11.74
CA ILE A 116 11.76 18.88 12.51
C ILE A 116 10.33 19.36 12.76
N ALA A 117 9.97 19.52 14.04
CA ALA A 117 8.66 20.03 14.45
C ALA A 117 8.72 21.44 15.04
N ASP A 118 7.66 22.21 14.86
CA ASP A 118 7.47 23.51 15.51
C ASP A 118 6.98 23.35 16.96
N ARG A 119 6.82 24.47 17.66
CA ARG A 119 6.32 24.50 19.06
C ARG A 119 4.89 23.95 19.23
N ARG A 120 4.12 23.81 18.14
CA ARG A 120 2.76 23.23 18.15
C ARG A 120 2.79 21.72 17.86
N GLY A 121 3.96 21.16 17.62
CA GLY A 121 4.19 19.76 17.25
C GLY A 121 3.93 19.48 15.77
N LEU A 122 3.82 20.51 14.93
CA LEU A 122 3.57 20.36 13.50
C LEU A 122 4.90 20.15 12.76
N LEU A 123 4.92 19.24 11.79
CA LEU A 123 6.08 19.00 10.95
C LEU A 123 6.37 20.21 10.07
N VAL A 124 7.57 20.76 10.17
CA VAL A 124 8.01 21.93 9.40
C VAL A 124 9.20 21.65 8.49
N GLY A 125 9.95 20.58 8.76
CA GLY A 125 11.12 20.23 7.95
C GLY A 125 11.62 18.81 8.14
N ILE A 126 12.60 18.45 7.33
CA ILE A 126 13.37 17.22 7.47
C ILE A 126 14.84 17.50 7.16
N ILE A 127 15.74 16.79 7.82
CA ILE A 127 17.16 16.73 7.48
C ILE A 127 17.49 15.29 7.14
N THR A 128 18.24 15.06 6.07
CA THR A 128 18.70 13.74 5.63
C THR A 128 20.23 13.68 5.59
N ASP A 129 20.81 12.47 5.52
CA ASP A 129 22.26 12.30 5.26
C ASP A 129 22.73 13.07 4.02
N GLY A 130 21.88 13.16 3.00
CA GLY A 130 22.14 13.95 1.80
C GLY A 130 22.26 15.46 2.09
N ASP A 131 21.45 15.98 3.02
CA ASP A 131 21.53 17.37 3.46
C ASP A 131 22.78 17.63 4.28
N LEU A 132 23.15 16.70 5.19
CA LEU A 132 24.40 16.79 5.95
C LEU A 132 25.61 16.85 5.02
N ARG A 133 25.66 15.98 4.00
CA ARG A 133 26.73 15.99 3.00
C ARG A 133 26.77 17.30 2.21
N ARG A 134 25.61 17.87 1.85
CA ARG A 134 25.53 19.14 1.10
C ARG A 134 25.93 20.36 1.92
N HIS A 135 25.68 20.35 3.22
CA HIS A 135 25.95 21.47 4.14
C HIS A 135 27.19 21.23 5.01
N MET A 136 28.02 20.25 4.68
CA MET A 136 29.22 19.92 5.44
C MET A 136 30.20 21.10 5.41
N SER A 137 30.36 21.74 6.55
CA SER A 137 31.25 22.88 6.77
C SER A 137 31.82 22.84 8.19
N ALA A 138 32.87 23.62 8.45
CA ALA A 138 33.51 23.67 9.75
C ALA A 138 32.57 24.09 10.90
N ASN A 139 31.49 24.83 10.57
CA ASN A 139 30.53 25.37 11.53
C ASN A 139 29.18 24.62 11.53
N LEU A 140 29.02 23.51 10.80
CA LEU A 140 27.73 22.81 10.70
C LEU A 140 27.13 22.48 12.06
N LEU A 141 27.97 22.04 13.01
CA LEU A 141 27.55 21.65 14.35
C LEU A 141 27.00 22.81 15.20
N ASP A 142 27.37 24.04 14.87
CA ASP A 142 26.93 25.26 15.57
C ASP A 142 25.64 25.85 14.99
N LEU A 143 25.21 25.37 13.82
CA LEU A 143 23.95 25.79 13.21
C LEU A 143 22.75 25.18 13.94
N ASN A 144 21.60 25.81 13.79
CA ASN A 144 20.32 25.22 14.17
C ASN A 144 19.71 24.45 13.00
N VAL A 145 18.83 23.50 13.33
CA VAL A 145 18.12 22.66 12.36
C VAL A 145 17.37 23.44 11.29
N GLU A 146 16.75 24.59 11.62
CA GLU A 146 16.01 25.41 10.65
C GLU A 146 16.89 26.02 9.55
N GLN A 147 18.20 26.12 9.78
CA GLN A 147 19.15 26.67 8.81
C GLN A 147 19.62 25.62 7.79
N VAL A 148 19.36 24.34 8.04
CA VAL A 148 19.84 23.20 7.23
C VAL A 148 18.67 22.39 6.65
N MET A 149 17.52 22.37 7.33
CA MET A 149 16.39 21.53 6.94
C MET A 149 15.83 21.86 5.55
N THR A 150 15.36 20.82 4.87
CA THR A 150 14.44 20.99 3.75
C THR A 150 13.05 21.27 4.30
N SER A 151 12.50 22.42 3.95
CA SER A 151 11.12 22.80 4.30
C SER A 151 10.11 21.98 3.51
N GLN A 152 8.91 21.76 4.07
CA GLN A 152 7.82 21.01 3.43
C GLN A 152 8.27 19.60 2.95
N PRO A 153 8.66 18.72 3.90
CA PRO A 153 9.07 17.38 3.55
C PRO A 153 7.93 16.60 2.92
N MET A 154 8.28 15.62 2.09
CA MET A 154 7.32 14.68 1.56
C MET A 154 6.87 13.72 2.67
N THR A 155 5.56 13.51 2.75
CA THR A 155 4.92 12.78 3.84
C THR A 155 3.86 11.83 3.29
N VAL A 156 3.47 10.88 4.12
CA VAL A 156 2.33 9.98 3.87
C VAL A 156 1.40 10.01 5.07
N ARG A 157 0.15 9.59 4.88
CA ARG A 157 -0.82 9.48 5.98
C ARG A 157 -0.82 8.06 6.58
N PRO A 158 -1.21 7.88 7.86
CA PRO A 158 -1.32 6.56 8.47
C PRO A 158 -2.32 5.64 7.73
N ASP A 159 -3.34 6.21 7.09
CA ASP A 159 -4.38 5.53 6.31
C ASP A 159 -4.07 5.42 4.83
N GLN A 160 -2.87 5.80 4.40
CA GLN A 160 -2.41 5.59 3.04
C GLN A 160 -2.01 4.12 2.85
N LEU A 161 -2.23 3.58 1.65
CA LEU A 161 -1.82 2.21 1.33
C LEU A 161 -0.30 2.10 1.24
N VAL A 162 0.24 0.95 1.66
CA VAL A 162 1.67 0.62 1.56
C VAL A 162 2.14 0.67 0.10
N SER A 163 1.32 0.25 -0.86
CA SER A 163 1.62 0.33 -2.28
C SER A 163 1.85 1.77 -2.75
N GLU A 164 0.98 2.70 -2.34
CA GLU A 164 1.10 4.11 -2.69
C GLU A 164 2.35 4.75 -2.06
N ALA A 165 2.68 4.39 -0.82
CA ALA A 165 3.91 4.84 -0.17
C ALA A 165 5.17 4.33 -0.90
N LEU A 166 5.14 3.08 -1.39
CA LEU A 166 6.25 2.49 -2.15
C LEU A 166 6.43 3.16 -3.52
N GLU A 167 5.34 3.43 -4.23
CA GLU A 167 5.35 4.20 -5.49
C GLU A 167 5.94 5.60 -5.28
N LEU A 168 5.60 6.25 -4.16
CA LEU A 168 6.14 7.56 -3.80
C LEU A 168 7.65 7.51 -3.57
N LEU A 169 8.17 6.51 -2.86
CA LEU A 169 9.62 6.34 -2.69
C LEU A 169 10.34 6.10 -4.03
N ASN A 170 9.81 5.20 -4.86
CA ASN A 170 10.38 4.87 -6.17
C ASN A 170 10.41 6.07 -7.12
N SER A 171 9.35 6.87 -7.15
CA SER A 171 9.26 8.04 -8.04
C SER A 171 10.13 9.22 -7.61
N THR A 172 10.60 9.24 -6.35
CA THR A 172 11.32 10.39 -5.78
C THR A 172 12.76 10.08 -5.35
N ASN A 173 13.24 8.85 -5.56
CA ASN A 173 14.56 8.38 -5.12
C ASN A 173 14.80 8.60 -3.61
N LYS A 174 13.73 8.61 -2.81
CA LYS A 174 13.84 8.67 -1.35
C LYS A 174 13.80 7.26 -0.78
N THR A 175 14.39 7.09 0.39
CA THR A 175 14.45 5.81 1.10
C THR A 175 13.56 5.78 2.34
N GLN A 176 12.98 6.92 2.74
CA GLN A 176 12.10 7.00 3.90
C GLN A 176 11.06 8.11 3.76
N LEU A 177 9.93 7.94 4.46
CA LEU A 177 8.83 8.90 4.53
C LEU A 177 8.41 9.11 5.98
N ILE A 178 8.18 10.37 6.36
CA ILE A 178 7.56 10.71 7.64
C ILE A 178 6.05 10.52 7.50
N VAL A 179 5.46 9.80 8.45
CA VAL A 179 4.01 9.60 8.53
C VAL A 179 3.42 10.72 9.35
N VAL A 180 2.43 11.41 8.78
CA VAL A 180 1.83 12.61 9.37
C VAL A 180 0.33 12.46 9.53
N ASP A 181 -0.18 12.79 10.72
CA ASP A 181 -1.60 12.88 11.02
C ASP A 181 -1.93 14.28 11.58
N GLY A 182 -2.90 14.96 10.98
CA GLY A 182 -3.25 16.34 11.37
C GLY A 182 -2.07 17.32 11.35
N GLY A 183 -1.05 17.09 10.51
CA GLY A 183 0.18 17.88 10.45
C GLY A 183 1.25 17.50 11.47
N ARG A 184 1.01 16.53 12.34
CA ARG A 184 1.97 16.04 13.35
C ARG A 184 2.69 14.78 12.87
N PRO A 185 4.01 14.65 13.07
CA PRO A 185 4.72 13.42 12.79
C PRO A 185 4.30 12.34 13.80
N VAL A 186 3.66 11.28 13.32
CA VAL A 186 3.16 10.16 14.13
C VAL A 186 3.89 8.84 13.85
N GLY A 187 4.70 8.79 12.80
CA GLY A 187 5.53 7.64 12.49
C GLY A 187 6.57 7.91 11.41
N ILE A 188 7.35 6.88 11.10
CA ILE A 188 8.29 6.86 9.98
C ILE A 188 8.28 5.48 9.32
N VAL A 189 8.42 5.44 8.00
CA VAL A 189 8.62 4.20 7.25
C VAL A 189 9.91 4.28 6.43
N HIS A 190 10.67 3.19 6.42
CA HIS A 190 11.81 3.00 5.55
C HIS A 190 11.45 2.09 4.37
N PHE A 191 12.16 2.23 3.26
CA PHE A 191 11.96 1.42 2.05
C PHE A 191 12.01 -0.09 2.35
N HIS A 192 12.91 -0.50 3.23
CA HIS A 192 13.02 -1.90 3.65
C HIS A 192 11.79 -2.41 4.44
N ASP A 193 11.09 -1.54 5.16
CA ASP A 193 9.85 -1.93 5.84
C ASP A 193 8.77 -2.28 4.81
N LEU A 194 8.67 -1.48 3.73
CA LEU A 194 7.73 -1.72 2.63
C LEU A 194 8.06 -3.01 1.87
N LEU A 195 9.35 -3.32 1.66
CA LEU A 195 9.78 -4.55 0.97
C LEU A 195 9.48 -5.81 1.79
N ARG A 196 9.68 -5.78 3.11
CA ARG A 196 9.43 -6.93 4.01
C ARG A 196 7.97 -7.40 3.98
N VAL A 197 7.05 -6.51 3.61
CA VAL A 197 5.63 -6.81 3.54
C VAL A 197 5.28 -7.66 2.30
N GLY A 198 6.22 -7.87 1.36
CA GLY A 198 6.02 -8.71 0.18
C GLY A 198 5.35 -7.97 -0.98
N VAL A 199 5.56 -6.65 -1.07
CA VAL A 199 4.98 -5.77 -2.10
C VAL A 199 5.82 -5.75 -3.39
N ALA A 200 7.09 -6.19 -3.33
CA ALA A 200 8.00 -6.27 -4.48
C ALA A 200 7.71 -7.45 -5.43
#